data_AF-A0A067CBE6-F1
#
_entry.id   AF-A0A067CBE6-F1
#
_cell.length_a   1.000
_cell.length_b   1.000
_cell.length_c   1.000
_cell.angle_alpha   90.00
_cell.angle_beta   90.00
_cell.angle_gamma   90.00
#
_symmetry.space_group_name_H-M   'P 1'
#
loop_
_entity.id
_entity.type
_entity.pdbx_description
1 polymer ?
#
loop_
_entity_poly.entity_id
_entity_poly.type
_entity_poly.pdbx_seq_one_letter_code
_entity_poly.pdbx_strand_id
1 'polypeptide(L)'
;MADAFSHEAFRRSLQRDFDLSAAIAELNKCLAQPRQVFDVYNGLDDDVSHTPLFYILDADPRVQRKLDPTQLLQHPVLRQVIAMKWQNFGLRRYTEQLVMYTLLLLSMGLTTTESYAPEFIALEMALALVYVACRGLRYPTRHCFAIATAFLVALVVATLPPALEAHASHAVLATMTHVVLLLSALYFAVFELNEMFAEVDPSNRELDLGCASPLLKKVLYYALFCPISVVVQFVLLLCGASDAKYFAASDFNKLQLPAFVATCVVAGSALQGTHLSSLSLSLQLVLWVLSLQYFEVHAVLGVYVHLLKRMLRQVLAVL
;
A
#
# COMPACT_ATOMS: atom_id res chain seq x y z
N MET A 1 -19.86 22.79 -32.69
CA MET A 1 -18.61 22.41 -32.00
C MET A 1 -19.02 21.57 -30.81
N ALA A 2 -18.50 20.36 -30.65
CA ALA A 2 -18.77 19.58 -29.45
C ALA A 2 -18.07 20.27 -28.27
N ASP A 3 -18.78 20.48 -27.17
CA ASP A 3 -18.22 21.11 -25.97
C ASP A 3 -17.08 20.23 -25.43
N ALA A 4 -15.98 20.87 -25.02
CA ALA A 4 -14.86 20.18 -24.39
C ALA A 4 -15.20 19.77 -22.96
N PHE A 5 -14.53 18.72 -22.47
CA PHE A 5 -14.60 18.30 -21.07
C PHE A 5 -14.23 19.45 -20.12
N SER A 6 -15.04 19.67 -19.09
CA SER A 6 -14.77 20.67 -18.04
C SER A 6 -14.63 20.01 -16.68
N HIS A 7 -13.42 20.10 -16.09
CA HIS A 7 -13.14 19.62 -14.73
C HIS A 7 -14.03 20.30 -13.69
N GLU A 8 -14.32 21.59 -13.88
CA GLU A 8 -15.13 22.36 -12.95
C GLU A 8 -16.62 21.95 -13.03
N ALA A 9 -17.14 21.75 -14.24
CA ALA A 9 -18.51 21.25 -14.43
C ALA A 9 -18.68 19.85 -13.84
N PHE A 10 -17.70 18.96 -14.08
CA PHE A 10 -17.67 17.63 -13.51
C PHE A 10 -17.61 17.68 -11.97
N ARG A 11 -16.71 18.49 -11.39
CA ARG A 11 -16.62 18.67 -9.93
C ARG A 11 -17.93 19.17 -9.33
N ARG A 12 -18.56 20.18 -9.93
CA ARG A 12 -19.86 20.72 -9.45
C ARG A 12 -20.96 19.66 -9.47
N SER A 13 -20.98 18.78 -10.48
CA SER A 13 -21.96 17.67 -10.56
C SER A 13 -21.81 16.64 -9.43
N LEU A 14 -20.64 16.58 -8.79
CA LEU A 14 -20.34 15.70 -7.64
C LEU A 14 -20.51 16.40 -6.28
N GLN A 15 -20.94 17.67 -6.25
CA GLN A 15 -21.13 18.44 -5.02
C GLN A 15 -22.59 18.39 -4.50
N ARG A 16 -23.00 19.40 -3.71
CA ARG A 16 -24.14 19.43 -2.77
C ARG A 16 -25.48 18.92 -3.34
N ASP A 17 -25.71 19.13 -4.64
CA ASP A 17 -26.84 18.60 -5.41
C ASP A 17 -26.33 17.64 -6.48
N PHE A 18 -25.94 16.43 -6.04
CA PHE A 18 -25.39 15.40 -6.91
C PHE A 18 -26.28 15.12 -8.13
N ASP A 19 -25.71 15.25 -9.32
CA ASP A 19 -26.35 14.96 -10.60
C ASP A 19 -25.51 13.97 -11.41
N LEU A 20 -25.86 12.68 -11.29
CA LEU A 20 -25.21 11.59 -12.01
C LEU A 20 -25.29 11.79 -13.53
N SER A 21 -26.42 12.27 -14.04
CA SER A 21 -26.64 12.47 -15.47
C SER A 21 -25.74 13.58 -16.00
N ALA A 22 -25.57 14.67 -15.25
CA ALA A 22 -24.61 15.71 -15.60
C ALA A 22 -23.16 15.20 -15.57
N ALA A 23 -22.77 14.42 -14.56
CA ALA A 23 -21.42 13.87 -14.48
C ALA A 23 -21.10 12.92 -15.65
N ILE A 24 -22.06 12.05 -16.02
CA ILE A 24 -21.94 11.16 -17.18
C ILE A 24 -21.93 11.98 -18.48
N ALA A 25 -22.74 13.03 -18.59
CA ALA A 25 -22.76 13.90 -19.76
C ALA A 25 -21.40 14.59 -19.99
N GLU A 26 -20.74 15.04 -18.91
CA GLU A 26 -19.38 15.57 -19.00
C GLU A 26 -18.38 14.51 -19.48
N LEU A 27 -18.41 13.30 -18.91
CA LEU A 27 -17.52 12.21 -19.34
C LEU A 27 -17.77 11.77 -20.79
N ASN A 28 -19.02 11.84 -21.27
CA ASN A 28 -19.38 11.51 -22.64
C ASN A 28 -18.71 12.44 -23.66
N LYS A 29 -18.39 13.69 -23.30
CA LYS A 29 -17.65 14.62 -24.17
C LYS A 29 -16.29 14.06 -24.58
N CYS A 30 -15.64 13.30 -23.68
CA CYS A 30 -14.35 12.67 -23.95
C CYS A 30 -14.42 11.48 -24.91
N LEU A 31 -15.61 10.87 -25.11
CA LEU A 31 -15.76 9.75 -26.05
C LEU A 31 -15.55 10.18 -27.51
N ALA A 32 -15.95 11.42 -27.84
CA ALA A 32 -15.80 11.97 -29.18
C ALA A 32 -14.36 12.42 -29.49
N GLN A 33 -13.55 12.67 -28.46
CA GLN A 33 -12.19 13.19 -28.61
C GLN A 33 -11.22 12.42 -27.71
N PRO A 34 -10.53 11.39 -28.22
CA PRO A 34 -9.61 10.56 -27.44
C PRO A 34 -8.50 11.35 -26.72
N ARG A 35 -8.16 12.55 -27.22
CA ARG A 35 -7.20 13.45 -26.57
C ARG A 35 -7.69 13.97 -25.22
N GLN A 36 -8.99 14.17 -25.04
CA GLN A 36 -9.57 14.64 -23.77
C GLN A 36 -9.51 13.59 -22.65
N VAL A 37 -9.27 12.32 -23.00
CA VAL A 37 -9.01 11.28 -21.98
C VAL A 37 -7.71 11.56 -21.22
N PHE A 38 -6.74 12.24 -21.84
CA PHE A 38 -5.52 12.67 -21.15
C PHE A 38 -5.79 13.77 -20.12
N ASP A 39 -6.75 14.67 -20.39
CA ASP A 39 -7.15 15.71 -19.44
C ASP A 39 -7.79 15.07 -18.19
N VAL A 40 -8.65 14.06 -18.40
CA VAL A 40 -9.22 13.25 -17.30
C VAL A 40 -8.12 12.46 -16.56
N TYR A 41 -7.06 12.04 -17.25
CA TYR A 41 -5.98 11.24 -16.65
C TYR A 41 -5.01 12.08 -15.79
N ASN A 42 -4.58 13.24 -16.29
CA ASN A 42 -3.59 14.12 -15.67
C ASN A 42 -4.19 15.04 -14.59
N GLY A 43 -5.45 15.46 -14.74
CA GLY A 43 -6.02 16.49 -13.86
C GLY A 43 -5.72 17.91 -14.35
N LEU A 44 -6.17 18.91 -13.59
CA LEU A 44 -5.74 20.30 -13.81
C LEU A 44 -4.32 20.46 -13.26
N ASP A 45 -3.44 21.11 -14.03
CA ASP A 45 -2.07 21.46 -13.64
C ASP A 45 -1.17 20.28 -13.21
N ASP A 46 -1.43 19.07 -13.76
CA ASP A 46 -0.75 17.81 -13.37
C ASP A 46 -0.90 17.45 -11.87
N ASP A 47 -1.87 18.04 -11.18
CA ASP A 47 -2.16 17.75 -9.78
C ASP A 47 -3.13 16.58 -9.65
N VAL A 48 -2.68 15.54 -8.94
CA VAL A 48 -3.44 14.31 -8.66
C VAL A 48 -4.72 14.61 -7.88
N SER A 49 -4.71 15.63 -7.01
CA SER A 49 -5.86 16.08 -6.21
C SER A 49 -6.96 16.75 -7.04
N HIS A 50 -6.65 17.11 -8.30
CA HIS A 50 -7.56 17.76 -9.23
C HIS A 50 -7.97 16.86 -10.41
N THR A 51 -7.94 15.54 -10.18
CA THR A 51 -8.39 14.55 -11.17
C THR A 51 -9.87 14.16 -10.96
N PRO A 52 -10.62 13.87 -12.04
CA PRO A 52 -11.97 13.32 -11.94
C PRO A 52 -12.05 12.03 -11.10
N LEU A 53 -11.00 11.20 -11.16
CA LEU A 53 -10.91 10.01 -10.32
C LEU A 53 -10.79 10.35 -8.83
N PHE A 54 -9.99 11.36 -8.47
CA PHE A 54 -9.88 11.83 -7.09
C PHE A 54 -11.24 12.33 -6.57
N TYR A 55 -11.96 13.15 -7.34
CA TYR A 55 -13.27 13.66 -6.92
C TYR A 55 -14.34 12.57 -6.72
N ILE A 56 -14.25 11.45 -7.45
CA ILE A 56 -15.15 10.30 -7.24
C ILE A 56 -14.80 9.56 -5.94
N LEU A 57 -13.51 9.38 -5.68
CA LEU A 57 -13.02 8.61 -4.52
C LEU A 57 -13.09 9.41 -3.21
N ASP A 58 -12.82 10.71 -3.27
CA ASP A 58 -12.83 11.66 -2.14
C ASP A 58 -14.15 12.45 -2.03
N ALA A 59 -15.23 11.93 -2.60
CA ALA A 59 -16.54 12.56 -2.48
C ALA A 59 -16.98 12.66 -1.00
N ASP A 60 -17.64 13.75 -0.62
CA ASP A 60 -18.19 13.95 0.74
C ASP A 60 -18.98 12.71 1.18
N PRO A 61 -18.82 12.20 2.43
CA PRO A 61 -19.57 11.06 2.94
C PRO A 61 -21.10 11.14 2.74
N ARG A 62 -21.66 12.35 2.70
CA ARG A 62 -23.09 12.60 2.41
C ARG A 62 -23.44 12.35 0.95
N VAL A 63 -22.50 12.64 0.05
CA VAL A 63 -22.58 12.35 -1.38
C VAL A 63 -22.31 10.86 -1.61
N GLN A 64 -21.28 10.26 -0.99
CA GLN A 64 -20.97 8.83 -1.10
C GLN A 64 -22.15 7.92 -0.71
N ARG A 65 -23.00 8.32 0.25
CA ARG A 65 -24.22 7.57 0.58
C ARG A 65 -25.30 7.58 -0.51
N LYS A 66 -25.29 8.60 -1.37
CA LYS A 66 -26.18 8.75 -2.54
C LYS A 66 -25.52 8.28 -3.84
N LEU A 67 -24.19 8.27 -3.86
CA LEU A 67 -23.34 7.85 -4.96
C LEU A 67 -23.29 6.32 -4.96
N ASP A 68 -23.60 5.70 -6.09
CA ASP A 68 -23.00 4.42 -6.39
C ASP A 68 -21.73 4.70 -7.23
N PRO A 69 -20.56 4.92 -6.61
CA PRO A 69 -19.32 5.26 -7.33
C PRO A 69 -19.00 4.23 -8.41
N THR A 70 -19.48 2.99 -8.27
CA THR A 70 -19.26 1.94 -9.25
C THR A 70 -19.85 2.28 -10.61
N GLN A 71 -20.95 3.03 -10.68
CA GLN A 71 -21.58 3.43 -11.95
C GLN A 71 -20.71 4.40 -12.74
N LEU A 72 -20.11 5.40 -12.06
CA LEU A 72 -19.16 6.32 -12.68
C LEU A 72 -17.88 5.59 -13.08
N LEU A 73 -17.33 4.75 -12.19
CA LEU A 73 -16.11 3.99 -12.48
C LEU A 73 -16.27 3.00 -13.64
N GLN A 74 -17.49 2.53 -13.92
CA GLN A 74 -17.81 1.69 -15.09
C GLN A 74 -17.88 2.46 -16.40
N HIS A 75 -17.90 3.80 -16.38
CA HIS A 75 -17.91 4.62 -17.58
C HIS A 75 -16.67 4.33 -18.46
N PRO A 76 -16.81 4.19 -19.80
CA PRO A 76 -15.71 3.76 -20.67
C PRO A 76 -14.43 4.60 -20.53
N VAL A 77 -14.59 5.93 -20.40
CA VAL A 77 -13.48 6.88 -20.22
C VAL A 77 -12.73 6.61 -18.91
N LEU A 78 -13.46 6.39 -17.81
CA LEU A 78 -12.84 6.14 -16.51
C LEU A 78 -12.21 4.74 -16.46
N ARG A 79 -12.83 3.73 -17.07
CA ARG A 79 -12.21 2.41 -17.23
C ARG A 79 -10.89 2.49 -18.01
N GLN A 80 -10.84 3.31 -19.07
CA GLN A 80 -9.63 3.55 -19.83
C GLN A 80 -8.56 4.26 -18.98
N VAL A 81 -8.93 5.31 -18.24
CA VAL A 81 -8.01 6.04 -17.34
C VAL A 81 -7.44 5.11 -16.27
N ILE A 82 -8.26 4.27 -15.63
CA ILE A 82 -7.83 3.28 -14.65
C ILE A 82 -6.86 2.27 -15.29
N ALA A 83 -7.20 1.75 -16.48
CA ALA A 83 -6.32 0.84 -17.20
C ALA A 83 -4.97 1.49 -17.54
N MET A 84 -4.95 2.75 -17.97
CA MET A 84 -3.72 3.49 -18.24
C MET A 84 -2.89 3.70 -16.97
N LYS A 85 -3.52 4.08 -15.84
CA LYS A 85 -2.81 4.24 -14.55
C LYS A 85 -2.21 2.92 -14.09
N TRP A 86 -2.95 1.81 -14.23
CA TRP A 86 -2.44 0.47 -13.95
C TRP A 86 -1.24 0.10 -14.81
N GLN A 87 -1.30 0.35 -16.13
CA GLN A 87 -0.23 0.00 -17.06
C GLN A 87 1.02 0.87 -16.88
N ASN A 88 0.84 2.16 -16.60
CA ASN A 88 1.95 3.10 -16.50
C ASN A 88 2.72 2.99 -15.18
N PHE A 89 2.02 2.78 -14.06
CA PHE A 89 2.68 2.72 -12.75
C PHE A 89 2.07 1.69 -11.78
N GLY A 90 0.76 1.42 -11.87
CA GLY A 90 0.06 0.59 -10.89
C GLY A 90 0.63 -0.82 -10.77
N LEU A 91 0.80 -1.53 -11.90
CA LEU A 91 1.36 -2.88 -11.91
C LEU A 91 2.75 -2.92 -11.25
N ARG A 92 3.63 -1.97 -11.60
CA ARG A 92 4.98 -1.92 -11.04
C ARG A 92 4.95 -1.71 -9.53
N ARG A 93 4.21 -0.70 -9.06
CA ARG A 93 4.09 -0.38 -7.63
C ARG A 93 3.49 -1.55 -6.84
N TYR A 94 2.46 -2.17 -7.40
CA TYR A 94 1.85 -3.36 -6.82
C TYR A 94 2.86 -4.52 -6.70
N THR A 95 3.62 -4.82 -7.75
CA THR A 95 4.64 -5.88 -7.70
C THR A 95 5.77 -5.54 -6.73
N GLU A 96 6.24 -4.29 -6.68
CA GLU A 96 7.24 -3.82 -5.70
C GLU A 96 6.77 -4.09 -4.26
N GLN A 97 5.53 -3.71 -3.94
CA GLN A 97 4.94 -3.94 -2.62
C GLN A 97 4.73 -5.42 -2.33
N LEU A 98 4.24 -6.21 -3.30
CA LEU A 98 4.01 -7.64 -3.12
C LEU A 98 5.31 -8.39 -2.81
N VAL A 99 6.40 -8.08 -3.52
CA VAL A 99 7.71 -8.70 -3.27
C VAL A 99 8.25 -8.28 -1.90
N MET A 100 8.16 -7.00 -1.55
CA MET A 100 8.56 -6.51 -0.23
C MET A 100 7.73 -7.14 0.91
N TYR A 101 6.43 -7.37 0.68
CA TYR A 101 5.56 -8.03 1.65
C TYR A 101 5.88 -9.52 1.79
N THR A 102 6.23 -10.17 0.68
CA THR A 102 6.68 -11.58 0.70
C THR A 102 7.98 -11.70 1.47
N LEU A 103 8.90 -10.75 1.30
CA LEU A 103 10.14 -10.66 2.07
C LEU A 103 9.84 -10.49 3.57
N LEU A 104 8.95 -9.55 3.93
CA LEU A 104 8.49 -9.36 5.31
C LEU A 104 7.93 -10.66 5.93
N LEU A 105 7.01 -11.34 5.22
CA LEU A 105 6.39 -12.57 5.70
C LEU A 105 7.40 -13.71 5.89
N LEU A 106 8.34 -13.84 4.95
CA LEU A 106 9.40 -14.84 5.02
C LEU A 106 10.30 -14.55 6.22
N SER A 107 10.86 -13.34 6.31
CA SER A 107 11.76 -12.95 7.41
C SER A 107 11.10 -13.06 8.78
N MET A 108 9.81 -12.73 8.86
CA MET A 108 9.05 -12.87 10.09
C MET A 108 8.85 -14.34 10.45
N GLY A 109 8.55 -15.19 9.46
CA GLY A 109 8.45 -16.64 9.64
C GLY A 109 9.75 -17.25 10.15
N LEU A 110 10.87 -16.94 9.49
CA LEU A 110 12.21 -17.43 9.87
C LEU A 110 12.62 -16.96 11.27
N THR A 111 12.32 -15.69 11.61
CA THR A 111 12.55 -15.16 12.95
C THR A 111 11.72 -15.93 13.97
N THR A 112 10.42 -16.10 13.72
CA THR A 112 9.47 -16.77 14.62
C THR A 112 9.85 -18.23 14.89
N THR A 113 10.30 -18.96 13.87
CA THR A 113 10.70 -20.38 13.98
C THR A 113 12.18 -20.56 14.27
N GLU A 114 12.95 -19.47 14.39
CA GLU A 114 14.41 -19.46 14.54
C GLU A 114 15.14 -20.34 13.50
N SER A 115 14.57 -20.45 12.30
CA SER A 115 15.02 -21.40 11.26
C SER A 115 15.85 -20.68 10.20
N TYR A 116 17.11 -20.36 10.52
CA TYR A 116 17.99 -19.58 9.63
C TYR A 116 18.82 -20.47 8.70
N ALA A 117 18.15 -21.36 7.96
CA ALA A 117 18.81 -22.25 7.01
C ALA A 117 19.31 -21.47 5.78
N PRO A 118 20.50 -21.80 5.23
CA PRO A 118 21.09 -21.14 4.06
C PRO A 118 20.15 -21.01 2.85
N GLU A 119 19.27 -21.99 2.62
CA GLU A 119 18.29 -21.98 1.53
C GLU A 119 17.25 -20.87 1.69
N PHE A 120 16.80 -20.62 2.92
CA PHE A 120 15.85 -19.55 3.20
C PHE A 120 16.49 -18.17 3.06
N ILE A 121 17.74 -18.02 3.50
CA ILE A 121 18.49 -16.77 3.33
C ILE A 121 18.79 -16.50 1.85
N ALA A 122 19.08 -17.55 1.07
CA ALA A 122 19.21 -17.43 -0.38
C ALA A 122 17.90 -16.97 -1.03
N LEU A 123 16.75 -17.46 -0.56
CA LEU A 123 15.44 -16.99 -1.01
C LEU A 123 15.17 -15.53 -0.63
N GLU A 124 15.50 -15.09 0.59
CA GLU A 124 15.41 -13.68 1.00
C GLU A 124 16.25 -12.77 0.09
N MET A 125 17.50 -13.16 -0.17
CA MET A 125 18.38 -12.41 -1.08
C MET A 125 17.84 -12.39 -2.51
N ALA A 126 17.31 -13.52 -3.00
CA ALA A 126 16.67 -13.58 -4.32
C ALA A 126 15.47 -12.63 -4.41
N LEU A 127 14.61 -12.59 -3.40
CA LEU A 127 13.47 -11.67 -3.34
C LEU A 127 13.92 -10.20 -3.27
N ALA A 128 14.97 -9.89 -2.51
CA ALA A 128 15.55 -8.54 -2.48
C ALA A 128 16.09 -8.12 -3.86
N LEU A 129 16.73 -9.02 -4.60
CA LEU A 129 17.17 -8.77 -5.97
C LEU A 129 15.99 -8.56 -6.92
N VAL A 130 14.92 -9.35 -6.79
CA VAL A 130 13.69 -9.18 -7.56
C VAL A 130 13.05 -7.82 -7.27
N TYR A 131 13.02 -7.39 -6.00
CA TYR A 131 12.52 -6.06 -5.62
C TYR A 131 13.30 -4.94 -6.34
N VAL A 132 14.62 -5.03 -6.42
CA VAL A 132 15.43 -4.07 -7.18
C VAL A 132 15.11 -4.16 -8.69
N ALA A 133 14.97 -5.38 -9.22
CA ALA A 133 14.63 -5.61 -10.63
C ALA A 133 13.25 -5.02 -11.01
N CYS A 134 12.29 -4.95 -10.08
CA CYS A 134 10.97 -4.36 -10.32
C CYS A 134 11.04 -2.91 -10.83
N ARG A 135 12.13 -2.17 -10.59
CA ARG A 135 12.32 -0.82 -11.17
C ARG A 135 12.31 -0.83 -12.70
N GLY A 136 12.74 -1.93 -13.33
CA GLY A 136 12.72 -2.15 -14.77
C GLY A 136 11.42 -2.78 -15.31
N LEU A 137 10.47 -3.16 -14.44
CA LEU A 137 9.22 -3.77 -14.85
C LEU A 137 8.37 -2.76 -15.65
N ARG A 138 8.00 -3.17 -16.86
CA ARG A 138 7.06 -2.45 -17.73
C ARG A 138 5.91 -3.39 -18.09
N TYR A 139 4.72 -2.81 -18.26
CA TYR A 139 3.52 -3.60 -18.58
C TYR A 139 3.65 -4.47 -19.85
N PRO A 140 4.24 -4.00 -20.96
CA PRO A 140 4.39 -4.82 -22.18
C PRO A 140 5.35 -6.00 -21.99
N THR A 141 6.35 -5.88 -21.11
CA THR A 141 7.40 -6.89 -20.91
C THR A 141 7.15 -7.78 -19.69
N ARG A 142 5.98 -7.68 -19.04
CA ARG A 142 5.67 -8.36 -17.77
C ARG A 142 5.88 -9.87 -17.79
N HIS A 143 5.58 -10.53 -18.92
CA HIS A 143 5.73 -11.99 -19.03
C HIS A 143 7.19 -12.40 -19.12
N CYS A 144 8.00 -11.68 -19.92
CA CYS A 144 9.44 -11.88 -19.97
C CYS A 144 10.09 -11.57 -18.61
N PHE A 145 9.63 -10.50 -17.94
CA PHE A 145 10.07 -10.16 -16.59
C PHE A 145 9.77 -11.27 -15.58
N ALA A 146 8.56 -11.85 -15.62
CA ALA A 146 8.18 -12.96 -14.75
C ALA A 146 9.06 -14.21 -14.97
N ILE A 147 9.35 -14.56 -16.22
CA ILE A 147 10.25 -15.69 -16.54
C ILE A 147 11.68 -15.40 -16.08
N ALA A 148 12.19 -14.20 -16.37
CA ALA A 148 13.54 -13.79 -15.97
C ALA A 148 13.73 -13.77 -14.45
N THR A 149 12.73 -13.27 -13.71
CA THR A 149 12.75 -13.27 -12.25
C THR A 149 12.62 -14.69 -11.67
N ALA A 150 11.76 -15.55 -12.23
CA ALA A 150 11.69 -16.94 -11.83
C ALA A 150 13.03 -17.68 -12.03
N PHE A 151 13.68 -17.45 -13.18
CA PHE A 151 15.02 -17.99 -13.44
C PHE A 151 16.07 -17.45 -12.47
N LEU A 152 16.06 -16.14 -12.20
CA LEU A 152 16.96 -15.52 -11.22
C LEU A 152 16.78 -16.13 -9.82
N VAL A 153 15.54 -16.28 -9.36
CA VAL A 153 15.26 -16.90 -8.05
C VAL A 153 15.77 -18.33 -8.01
N ALA A 154 15.47 -19.14 -9.03
CA ALA A 154 15.94 -20.52 -9.13
C ALA A 154 17.48 -20.61 -9.12
N LEU A 155 18.15 -19.73 -9.87
CA LEU A 155 19.61 -19.66 -9.92
C LEU A 155 20.21 -19.33 -8.55
N VAL A 156 19.70 -18.29 -7.88
CA VAL A 156 20.21 -17.87 -6.57
C VAL A 156 19.98 -18.95 -5.52
N VAL A 157 18.78 -19.54 -5.45
CA VAL A 157 18.45 -20.61 -4.49
C VAL A 157 19.27 -21.87 -4.76
N ALA A 158 19.62 -22.20 -6.01
CA ALA A 158 20.43 -23.37 -6.32
C ALA A 158 21.94 -23.19 -6.05
N THR A 159 22.46 -21.96 -6.17
CA THR A 159 23.91 -21.71 -6.19
C THR A 159 24.46 -21.08 -4.92
N LEU A 160 23.65 -20.31 -4.21
CA LEU A 160 24.08 -19.51 -3.06
C LEU A 160 24.18 -20.29 -1.74
N PRO A 161 23.29 -21.27 -1.42
CA PRO A 161 23.34 -21.97 -0.13
C PRO A 161 24.70 -22.62 0.19
N PRO A 162 25.39 -23.35 -0.73
CA PRO A 162 26.69 -23.94 -0.43
C PRO A 162 27.77 -22.89 -0.09
N ALA A 163 27.68 -21.70 -0.70
CA ALA A 163 28.60 -20.61 -0.41
C ALA A 163 28.33 -19.99 0.98
N LEU A 164 27.06 -19.87 1.36
CA LEU A 164 26.66 -19.42 2.69
C LEU A 164 27.07 -20.41 3.78
N GLU A 165 26.87 -21.71 3.56
CA GLU A 165 27.31 -22.77 4.48
C GLU A 165 28.81 -22.73 4.74
N ALA A 166 29.60 -22.46 3.70
CA ALA A 166 31.05 -22.42 3.81
C ALA A 166 31.59 -21.17 4.52
N HIS A 167 30.86 -20.04 4.55
CA HIS A 167 31.41 -18.74 4.97
C HIS A 167 30.61 -18.01 6.05
N ALA A 168 29.36 -18.40 6.33
CA ALA A 168 28.50 -17.71 7.28
C ALA A 168 28.18 -18.60 8.49
N SER A 169 28.38 -18.06 9.68
CA SER A 169 27.90 -18.71 10.91
C SER A 169 26.38 -18.53 11.04
N HIS A 170 25.73 -19.41 11.80
CA HIS A 170 24.31 -19.31 12.10
C HIS A 170 23.91 -17.94 12.68
N ALA A 171 24.77 -17.33 13.52
CA ALA A 171 24.52 -16.01 14.09
C ALA A 171 24.53 -14.90 13.02
N VAL A 172 25.40 -15.01 12.01
CA VAL A 172 25.43 -14.06 10.89
C VAL A 172 24.16 -14.20 10.06
N LEU A 173 23.73 -15.43 9.75
CA LEU A 173 22.49 -15.68 9.01
C LEU A 173 21.26 -15.13 9.76
N ALA A 174 21.16 -15.37 11.07
CA ALA A 174 20.11 -14.81 11.91
C ALA A 174 20.09 -13.28 11.88
N THR A 175 21.28 -12.65 12.03
CA THR A 175 21.41 -11.19 11.97
C THR A 175 20.95 -10.65 10.61
N MET A 176 21.30 -11.31 9.51
CA MET A 176 20.85 -10.91 8.17
C MET A 176 19.32 -10.92 8.07
N THR A 177 18.67 -12.00 8.50
CA THR A 177 17.21 -12.08 8.52
C THR A 177 16.57 -11.00 9.39
N HIS A 178 17.11 -10.74 10.59
CA HIS A 178 16.55 -9.69 11.47
C HIS A 178 16.72 -8.29 10.89
N VAL A 179 17.82 -8.01 10.20
CA VAL A 179 18.01 -6.74 9.46
C VAL A 179 16.99 -6.64 8.33
N VAL A 180 16.80 -7.70 7.54
CA VAL A 180 15.80 -7.71 6.46
C VAL A 180 14.38 -7.51 7.00
N LEU A 181 14.05 -8.18 8.12
CA LEU A 181 12.77 -8.01 8.81
C LEU A 181 12.58 -6.56 9.27
N LEU A 182 13.59 -5.95 9.90
CA LEU A 182 13.51 -4.57 10.37
C LEU A 182 13.33 -3.60 9.20
N LEU A 183 14.11 -3.75 8.12
CA LEU A 183 14.03 -2.85 6.96
C LEU A 183 12.70 -2.97 6.22
N SER A 184 12.19 -4.19 6.05
CA SER A 184 10.87 -4.42 5.42
C SER A 184 9.72 -3.93 6.30
N ALA A 185 9.78 -4.12 7.61
CA ALA A 185 8.78 -3.60 8.55
C ALA A 185 8.79 -2.05 8.58
N LEU A 186 9.97 -1.43 8.60
CA LEU A 186 10.12 0.02 8.51
C LEU A 186 9.59 0.56 7.18
N TYR A 187 9.84 -0.13 6.07
CA TYR A 187 9.29 0.24 4.76
C TYR A 187 7.77 0.35 4.81
N PHE A 188 7.08 -0.66 5.34
CA PHE A 188 5.62 -0.64 5.44
C PHE A 188 5.12 0.34 6.49
N ALA A 189 5.77 0.47 7.64
CA ALA A 189 5.40 1.48 8.63
C ALA A 189 5.47 2.91 8.04
N VAL A 190 6.55 3.23 7.31
CA VAL A 190 6.70 4.52 6.62
C VAL A 190 5.66 4.68 5.52
N PHE A 191 5.35 3.61 4.78
CA PHE A 191 4.30 3.63 3.76
C PHE A 191 2.93 3.98 4.37
N GLU A 192 2.52 3.30 5.44
CA GLU A 192 1.25 3.55 6.15
C GLU A 192 1.20 4.95 6.75
N LEU A 193 2.31 5.43 7.33
CA LEU A 193 2.37 6.81 7.83
C LEU A 193 2.20 7.83 6.71
N ASN A 194 2.78 7.59 5.53
CA ASN A 194 2.61 8.47 4.39
C ASN A 194 1.17 8.49 3.87
N GLU A 195 0.48 7.34 3.94
CA GLU A 195 -0.94 7.23 3.59
C GLU A 195 -1.82 7.98 4.60
N MET A 196 -1.54 7.82 5.90
CA MET A 196 -2.28 8.54 6.96
C MET A 196 -2.18 10.07 6.83
N PHE A 197 -1.04 10.58 6.35
CA PHE A 197 -0.82 12.01 6.10
C PHE A 197 -0.94 12.41 4.63
N ALA A 198 -1.57 11.59 3.78
CA ALA A 198 -1.68 11.89 2.35
C ALA A 198 -2.40 13.22 2.04
N GLU A 199 -3.32 13.67 2.92
CA GLU A 199 -4.00 14.97 2.80
C GLU A 199 -3.07 16.17 3.06
N VAL A 200 -1.93 15.96 3.75
CA VAL A 200 -0.95 17.01 4.05
C VAL A 200 0.16 16.97 3.01
N ASP A 201 0.31 18.07 2.27
CA ASP A 201 1.38 18.25 1.27
C ASP A 201 2.75 17.90 1.89
N PRO A 202 3.61 17.10 1.22
CA PRO A 202 4.94 16.75 1.70
C PRO A 202 5.83 17.92 2.11
N SER A 203 5.65 19.10 1.50
CA SER A 203 6.36 20.33 1.84
C SER A 203 5.94 20.92 3.19
N ASN A 204 4.71 20.62 3.64
CA ASN A 204 4.15 21.07 4.90
C ASN A 204 4.37 20.06 6.05
N ARG A 205 5.01 18.91 5.80
CA ARG A 205 5.32 17.88 6.81
C ARG A 205 6.59 18.20 7.58
N GLU A 206 6.62 19.39 8.18
CA GLU A 206 7.78 19.90 8.92
C GLU A 206 7.34 20.40 10.29
N LEU A 207 8.10 20.05 11.33
CA LEU A 207 7.90 20.59 12.67
C LEU A 207 9.04 21.57 12.98
N ASP A 208 8.73 22.86 13.01
CA ASP A 208 9.71 23.89 13.31
C ASP A 208 9.76 24.19 14.81
N LEU A 209 10.81 23.71 15.47
CA LEU A 209 11.14 24.04 16.87
C LEU A 209 12.28 25.07 16.95
N GLY A 210 12.47 25.89 15.91
CA GLY A 210 13.59 26.82 15.80
C GLY A 210 14.87 26.20 15.23
N CYS A 211 14.75 25.05 14.56
CA CYS A 211 15.89 24.35 13.96
C CYS A 211 16.18 24.86 12.55
N ALA A 212 17.44 25.13 12.22
CA ALA A 212 17.81 25.67 10.91
C ALA A 212 17.79 24.62 9.78
N SER A 213 17.97 23.33 10.06
CA SER A 213 18.11 22.31 9.02
C SER A 213 16.75 21.68 8.62
N PRO A 214 16.42 21.65 7.32
CA PRO A 214 15.13 21.12 6.83
C PRO A 214 14.99 19.61 7.07
N LEU A 215 16.11 18.87 7.03
CA LEU A 215 16.11 17.44 7.34
C LEU A 215 15.72 17.19 8.81
N LEU A 216 16.20 18.02 9.74
CA LEU A 216 15.86 17.87 11.16
C LEU A 216 14.39 18.22 11.41
N LYS A 217 13.83 19.24 10.75
CA LYS A 217 12.40 19.56 10.83
C LYS A 217 11.52 18.40 10.38
N LYS A 218 11.91 17.71 9.30
CA LYS A 218 11.21 16.49 8.83
C LYS A 218 11.35 15.35 9.81
N VAL A 219 12.57 15.10 10.32
CA VAL A 219 12.79 14.05 11.33
C VAL A 219 11.95 14.32 12.58
N LEU A 220 11.91 15.56 13.07
CA LEU A 220 11.10 15.95 14.22
C LEU A 220 9.60 15.76 13.97
N TYR A 221 9.12 16.09 12.76
CA TYR A 221 7.73 15.84 12.37
C TYR A 221 7.40 14.35 12.46
N TYR A 222 8.21 13.47 11.88
CA TYR A 222 7.96 12.02 11.88
C TYR A 222 8.25 11.36 13.25
N ALA A 223 9.16 11.91 14.05
CA ALA A 223 9.53 11.32 15.34
C ALA A 223 8.65 11.78 16.51
N LEU A 224 8.10 12.99 16.46
CA LEU A 224 7.33 13.59 17.56
C LEU A 224 5.86 13.78 17.21
N PHE A 225 5.57 14.56 16.16
CA PHE A 225 4.20 14.91 15.82
C PHE A 225 3.41 13.70 15.32
N CYS A 226 4.01 12.94 14.41
CA CYS A 226 3.39 11.79 13.76
C CYS A 226 2.92 10.72 14.77
N PRO A 227 3.75 10.21 15.71
CA PRO A 227 3.30 9.24 16.71
C PRO A 227 2.17 9.76 17.59
N ILE A 228 2.22 11.03 18.02
CA ILE A 228 1.16 11.64 18.82
C ILE A 228 -0.14 11.67 18.01
N SER A 229 -0.08 12.08 16.74
CA SER A 229 -1.24 12.11 15.86
C SER A 229 -1.82 10.70 15.61
N VAL A 230 -0.98 9.66 15.45
CA VAL A 230 -1.45 8.27 15.34
C VAL A 230 -2.24 7.88 16.58
N VAL A 231 -1.70 8.15 17.78
CA VAL A 231 -2.36 7.82 19.04
C VAL A 231 -3.67 8.59 19.20
N VAL A 232 -3.68 9.89 18.89
CA VAL A 232 -4.90 10.71 18.95
C VAL A 232 -5.97 10.19 17.99
N GLN A 233 -5.63 9.88 16.74
CA GLN A 233 -6.58 9.31 15.78
C GLN A 233 -7.11 7.94 16.21
N PHE A 234 -6.24 7.11 16.81
CA PHE A 234 -6.65 5.81 17.35
C PHE A 234 -7.60 5.96 18.55
N VAL A 235 -7.34 6.91 19.46
CA VAL A 235 -8.24 7.21 20.57
C VAL A 235 -9.58 7.77 20.07
N LEU A 236 -9.56 8.67 19.08
CA LEU A 236 -10.78 9.19 18.45
C LEU A 236 -11.61 8.07 17.80
N LEU A 237 -10.96 7.09 17.15
CA LEU A 237 -11.61 5.89 16.63
C LEU A 237 -12.31 5.11 17.74
N LEU A 238 -11.63 4.87 18.88
CA LEU A 238 -12.22 4.16 20.03
C LEU A 238 -13.39 4.92 20.65
N CYS A 239 -13.36 6.24 20.63
CA CYS A 239 -14.45 7.09 21.10
C CYS A 239 -15.61 7.21 20.09
N GLY A 240 -15.52 6.56 18.93
CA GLY A 240 -16.56 6.59 17.90
C GLY A 240 -16.69 7.93 17.18
N ALA A 241 -15.67 8.78 17.23
CA ALA A 241 -15.67 10.06 16.53
C ALA A 241 -15.51 9.84 15.01
N SER A 242 -16.33 10.52 14.21
CA SER A 242 -16.33 10.42 12.74
C SER A 242 -15.08 10.97 12.06
N ASP A 243 -14.18 11.60 12.81
CA ASP A 243 -13.05 12.36 12.28
C ASP A 243 -11.78 11.52 12.12
N ALA A 244 -11.80 10.24 12.53
CA ALA A 244 -10.70 9.30 12.30
C ALA A 244 -10.70 8.78 10.84
N LYS A 245 -10.57 9.69 9.86
CA LYS A 245 -10.71 9.41 8.42
C LYS A 245 -9.88 8.20 7.95
N TYR A 246 -8.61 8.12 8.35
CA TYR A 246 -7.70 7.04 7.94
C TYR A 246 -8.17 5.65 8.45
N PHE A 247 -8.57 5.55 9.72
CA PHE A 247 -9.04 4.29 10.30
C PHE A 247 -10.50 3.96 9.96
N ALA A 248 -11.30 4.97 9.60
CA ALA A 248 -12.68 4.78 9.17
C ALA A 248 -12.77 4.28 7.72
N ALA A 249 -11.76 4.56 6.89
CA ALA A 249 -11.76 4.20 5.47
C ALA A 249 -11.62 2.70 5.19
N SER A 250 -10.86 1.97 6.02
CA SER A 250 -10.58 0.54 5.79
C SER A 250 -10.39 -0.22 7.11
N ASP A 251 -11.02 -1.39 7.21
CA ASP A 251 -10.85 -2.31 8.35
C ASP A 251 -9.41 -2.84 8.46
N PHE A 252 -8.66 -2.90 7.35
CA PHE A 252 -7.26 -3.34 7.35
C PHE A 252 -6.32 -2.29 7.96
N ASN A 253 -6.55 -1.00 7.70
CA ASN A 253 -5.70 0.09 8.18
C ASN A 253 -5.64 0.14 9.71
N LYS A 254 -6.71 -0.34 10.39
CA LYS A 254 -6.76 -0.48 11.85
C LYS A 254 -5.71 -1.47 12.40
N LEU A 255 -5.31 -2.47 11.62
CA LEU A 255 -4.39 -3.52 12.03
C LEU A 255 -2.98 -3.33 11.43
N GLN A 256 -2.87 -2.74 10.24
CA GLN A 256 -1.62 -2.62 9.49
C GLN A 256 -0.54 -1.84 10.24
N LEU A 257 -0.80 -0.57 10.55
CA LEU A 257 0.20 0.28 11.19
C LEU A 257 0.65 -0.28 12.55
N PRO A 258 -0.24 -0.72 13.46
CA PRO A 258 0.17 -1.39 14.70
C PRO A 258 0.99 -2.66 14.46
N ALA A 259 0.61 -3.49 13.48
CA ALA A 259 1.35 -4.72 13.17
C ALA A 259 2.76 -4.44 12.66
N PHE A 260 2.94 -3.48 11.76
CA PHE A 260 4.27 -3.12 11.24
C PHE A 260 5.17 -2.50 12.32
N VAL A 261 4.62 -1.64 13.18
CA VAL A 261 5.36 -1.08 14.33
C VAL A 261 5.76 -2.17 15.31
N ALA A 262 4.85 -3.09 15.67
CA ALA A 262 5.16 -4.21 16.55
C ALA A 262 6.20 -5.17 15.93
N THR A 263 6.17 -5.34 14.60
CA THR A 263 7.18 -6.12 13.87
C THR A 263 8.56 -5.45 13.95
N CYS A 264 8.64 -4.12 13.90
CA CYS A 264 9.89 -3.39 14.14
C CYS A 264 10.43 -3.65 15.56
N VAL A 265 9.57 -3.71 16.57
CA VAL A 265 9.95 -4.04 17.96
C VAL A 265 10.50 -5.46 18.06
N VAL A 266 9.84 -6.44 17.43
CA VAL A 266 10.32 -7.83 17.38
C VAL A 266 11.68 -7.90 16.69
N ALA A 267 11.84 -7.27 15.53
CA ALA A 267 13.11 -7.27 14.80
C ALA A 267 14.25 -6.58 15.57
N GLY A 268 13.97 -5.43 16.19
CA GLY A 268 14.93 -4.70 17.01
C GLY A 268 15.35 -5.49 18.26
N SER A 269 14.40 -6.18 18.90
CA SER A 269 14.70 -7.05 20.04
C SER A 269 15.55 -8.25 19.62
N ALA A 270 15.21 -8.86 18.47
CA ALA A 270 15.96 -9.99 17.92
C ALA A 270 17.40 -9.63 17.57
N LEU A 271 17.65 -8.44 17.01
CA LEU A 271 19.00 -7.90 16.77
C LEU A 271 19.80 -7.68 18.06
N GLN A 272 19.14 -7.43 19.19
CA GLN A 272 19.76 -7.34 20.50
C GLN A 272 19.93 -8.72 21.17
N GLY A 273 19.56 -9.80 20.50
CA GLY A 273 19.62 -11.17 21.02
C GLY A 273 18.42 -11.57 21.88
N THR A 274 17.35 -10.78 21.90
CA THR A 274 16.13 -11.07 22.68
C THR A 274 15.00 -11.52 21.76
N HIS A 275 14.55 -12.76 21.89
CA HIS A 275 13.47 -13.30 21.07
C HIS A 275 12.10 -13.16 21.77
N LEU A 276 11.17 -12.44 21.14
CA LEU A 276 9.81 -12.21 21.65
C LEU A 276 8.81 -13.24 21.09
N SER A 277 8.97 -14.52 21.43
CA SER A 277 8.29 -15.65 20.76
C SER A 277 6.76 -15.53 20.68
N SER A 278 6.10 -15.11 21.77
CA SER A 278 4.63 -15.00 21.77
C SER A 278 4.15 -13.87 20.86
N LEU A 279 4.83 -12.73 20.88
CA LEU A 279 4.51 -11.59 20.02
C LEU A 279 4.81 -11.92 18.56
N SER A 280 5.94 -12.60 18.29
CA SER A 280 6.31 -12.97 16.92
C SER A 280 5.31 -13.95 16.30
N LEU A 281 4.87 -14.96 17.04
CA LEU A 281 3.84 -15.88 16.57
C LEU A 281 2.51 -15.19 16.28
N SER A 282 2.04 -14.31 17.18
CA SER A 282 0.80 -13.55 16.96
C SER A 282 0.91 -12.63 15.75
N LEU A 283 2.03 -11.93 15.60
CA LEU A 283 2.26 -11.04 14.45
C LEU A 283 2.38 -11.82 13.15
N GLN A 284 3.01 -13.00 13.14
CA GLN A 284 3.07 -13.84 11.95
C GLN A 284 1.66 -14.16 11.44
N LEU A 285 0.75 -14.56 12.34
CA LEU A 285 -0.65 -14.79 11.98
C LEU A 285 -1.32 -13.53 11.43
N VAL A 286 -1.15 -12.39 12.11
CA VAL A 286 -1.74 -11.11 11.67
C VAL A 286 -1.23 -10.71 10.30
N LEU A 287 0.08 -10.83 10.03
CA LEU A 287 0.67 -10.50 8.73
C LEU A 287 0.16 -11.44 7.62
N TRP A 288 -0.07 -12.72 7.91
CA TRP A 288 -0.73 -13.61 6.95
C TRP A 288 -2.16 -13.18 6.65
N VAL A 289 -2.93 -12.75 7.65
CA VAL A 289 -4.28 -12.21 7.41
C VAL A 289 -4.22 -10.92 6.60
N LEU A 290 -3.30 -10.02 6.92
CA LEU A 290 -3.08 -8.77 6.18
C LEU A 290 -2.65 -9.04 4.72
N SER A 291 -1.99 -10.16 4.42
CA SER A 291 -1.64 -10.54 3.05
C SER A 291 -2.85 -10.68 2.11
N LEU A 292 -4.04 -10.91 2.67
CA LEU A 292 -5.26 -11.08 1.90
C LEU A 292 -5.61 -9.85 1.05
N GLN A 293 -5.16 -8.66 1.45
CA GLN A 293 -5.36 -7.43 0.68
C GLN A 293 -4.77 -7.49 -0.73
N TYR A 294 -3.64 -8.20 -0.92
CA TYR A 294 -2.99 -8.29 -2.22
C TYR A 294 -3.83 -9.10 -3.22
N PHE A 295 -4.73 -9.96 -2.75
CA PHE A 295 -5.63 -10.70 -3.62
C PHE A 295 -6.78 -9.86 -4.17
N GLU A 296 -7.07 -8.67 -3.61
CA GLU A 296 -8.18 -7.81 -4.03
C GLU A 296 -8.05 -7.30 -5.46
N VAL A 297 -6.82 -7.18 -5.96
CA VAL A 297 -6.52 -6.74 -7.33
C VAL A 297 -6.92 -7.79 -8.37
N HIS A 298 -7.03 -9.06 -7.97
CA HIS A 298 -7.36 -10.14 -8.89
C HIS A 298 -8.87 -10.28 -9.06
N ALA A 299 -9.35 -10.29 -10.31
CA ALA A 299 -10.79 -10.33 -10.62
C ALA A 299 -11.55 -11.49 -9.96
N VAL A 300 -10.90 -12.65 -9.81
CA VAL A 300 -11.51 -13.84 -9.19
C VAL A 300 -11.29 -13.84 -7.68
N LEU A 301 -10.03 -13.74 -7.23
CA LEU A 301 -9.69 -13.84 -5.81
C LEU A 301 -10.23 -12.67 -4.98
N GLY A 302 -10.31 -11.48 -5.55
CA GLY A 302 -10.85 -10.30 -4.88
C GLY A 302 -12.31 -10.49 -4.45
N VAL A 303 -13.13 -11.20 -5.25
CA VAL A 303 -14.52 -11.51 -4.86
C VAL A 303 -14.56 -12.36 -3.59
N TYR A 304 -13.67 -13.34 -3.47
CA TYR A 304 -13.59 -14.19 -2.28
C TYR A 304 -13.13 -13.42 -1.04
N VAL A 305 -12.18 -12.49 -1.18
CA VAL A 305 -11.75 -11.63 -0.07
C VAL A 305 -12.92 -10.78 0.45
N HIS A 306 -13.71 -10.19 -0.46
CA HIS A 306 -14.90 -9.42 -0.08
C HIS A 306 -15.96 -10.28 0.63
N LEU A 307 -16.17 -11.51 0.15
CA LEU A 307 -17.08 -12.46 0.78
C LEU A 307 -16.62 -12.83 2.20
N LEU A 308 -15.33 -13.12 2.37
CA LEU A 308 -14.73 -13.45 3.66
C LEU A 308 -14.91 -12.30 4.67
N LYS A 309 -14.65 -11.05 4.26
CA LYS A 309 -14.89 -9.87 5.11
C LYS A 309 -16.35 -9.77 5.55
N ARG A 310 -17.30 -10.03 4.64
CA ARG A 310 -18.73 -10.00 4.95
C ARG A 310 -19.13 -11.09 5.93
N MET A 311 -18.64 -12.32 5.73
CA MET A 311 -18.89 -13.44 6.63
C MET A 311 -18.29 -13.19 8.02
N LEU A 312 -17.06 -12.70 8.11
CA LEU A 312 -16.42 -12.38 9.39
C LEU A 312 -17.24 -11.35 10.18
N ARG A 313 -17.71 -10.28 9.53
CA ARG A 313 -18.57 -9.28 10.16
C ARG A 313 -19.89 -9.87 10.66
N GLN A 314 -20.47 -10.81 9.92
CA GLN A 314 -21.70 -11.49 10.36
C GLN A 314 -21.45 -12.39 11.57
N VAL A 315 -20.34 -13.14 11.58
CA VAL A 315 -19.96 -13.99 12.72
C VAL A 315 -19.70 -13.15 13.96
N LEU A 316 -18.94 -12.05 13.82
CA LEU A 316 -18.66 -11.13 14.92
C LEU A 316 -19.90 -10.40 15.44
N ALA A 317 -20.95 -10.25 14.63
CA ALA A 317 -22.21 -9.66 15.08
C ALA A 317 -23.09 -10.62 15.90
N VAL A 318 -22.79 -11.92 15.85
CA VAL A 318 -23.51 -12.97 16.59
C VAL A 318 -22.79 -13.36 17.88
N LEU A 319 -21.48 -13.10 17.97
CA LEU A 319 -20.66 -13.24 19.17
C LEU A 319 -20.81 -12.03 20.09
#